data_AF-A0A7S0W5Q5-F1
#
_entry.id   AF-A0A7S0W5Q5-F1
#
_cell.length_a   1.000
_cell.length_b   1.000
_cell.length_c   1.000
_cell.angle_alpha   90.00
_cell.angle_beta   90.00
_cell.angle_gamma   90.00
#
_symmetry.space_group_name_H-M   'P 1'
#
loop_
_entity.id
_entity.type
_entity.pdbx_description
1 polymer ?
#
loop_
_entity_poly.entity_id
_entity_poly.type
_entity_poly.pdbx_seq_one_letter_code
_entity_poly.pdbx_strand_id
1 'polypeptide(L)'
;GAWFMASLPLFLVALAAVLGCCTGKVRILCIGDSITAGGTPFSNVRGRSYRVPLRKDLEARIPGQFEFVGNACDGCKTDLSKATEQRCNYGCKSEHDSNFLAFWGWTSKEMLEGNGKEFSRTDGLADAVPPHGMQQWVEKLDFDVALIHLGTNDIGHGTSKENIFADISKIVDVLRKRNPKVSVVLAKLITFRRGHSKVVALNQYIEEKAPSIST
;
A
#
# COMPACT_ATOMS: atom_id res chain seq x y z
N GLY A 1 8.59 -24.85 -10.05
CA GLY A 1 7.43 -25.49 -9.38
C GLY A 1 6.37 -24.44 -9.20
N ALA A 2 5.23 -24.63 -9.87
CA ALA A 2 4.12 -23.69 -9.94
C ALA A 2 3.42 -23.52 -8.58
N TRP A 3 3.67 -22.40 -7.90
CA TRP A 3 2.93 -21.98 -6.71
C TRP A 3 2.83 -20.45 -6.67
N PHE A 4 2.14 -19.88 -7.65
CA PHE A 4 1.66 -18.49 -7.66
C PHE A 4 0.50 -18.51 -8.62
N MET A 5 -0.75 -18.68 -8.17
CA MET A 5 -1.99 -18.44 -8.94
C MET A 5 -3.29 -18.79 -8.18
N ALA A 6 -3.25 -19.23 -6.92
CA ALA A 6 -4.49 -19.64 -6.22
C ALA A 6 -5.23 -18.50 -5.49
N SER A 7 -4.70 -17.28 -5.39
CA SER A 7 -5.35 -16.16 -4.66
C SER A 7 -5.81 -14.98 -5.53
N LEU A 8 -5.49 -14.97 -6.83
CA LEU A 8 -5.88 -13.90 -7.75
C LEU A 8 -7.37 -13.88 -8.18
N PRO A 9 -8.08 -15.02 -8.34
CA PRO A 9 -9.44 -14.98 -8.89
C PRO A 9 -10.48 -14.39 -7.91
N LEU A 10 -10.29 -14.52 -6.58
CA LEU A 10 -11.20 -13.93 -5.60
C LEU A 10 -11.13 -12.40 -5.53
N PHE A 11 -9.95 -11.81 -5.76
CA PHE A 11 -9.77 -10.35 -5.83
C PHE A 11 -10.60 -9.72 -6.96
N LEU A 12 -10.70 -10.42 -8.09
CA LEU A 12 -11.41 -9.94 -9.28
C LEU A 12 -12.93 -10.05 -9.16
N VAL A 13 -13.45 -11.06 -8.46
CA VAL A 13 -14.89 -11.18 -8.18
C VAL A 13 -15.36 -10.09 -7.22
N ALA A 14 -14.54 -9.78 -6.20
CA ALA A 14 -14.83 -8.65 -5.30
C ALA A 14 -14.79 -7.30 -6.04
N LEU A 15 -13.85 -7.11 -6.97
CA LEU A 15 -13.76 -5.89 -7.78
C LEU A 15 -14.97 -5.72 -8.73
N ALA A 16 -15.46 -6.82 -9.33
CA ALA A 16 -16.64 -6.80 -10.19
C ALA A 16 -17.93 -6.40 -9.47
N ALA A 17 -18.09 -6.75 -8.18
CA ALA A 17 -19.24 -6.34 -7.38
C ALA A 17 -19.24 -4.84 -7.04
N VAL A 18 -18.07 -4.20 -6.98
CA VAL A 18 -17.90 -2.75 -6.73
C VAL A 18 -18.18 -1.92 -7.99
N LEU A 19 -17.94 -2.49 -9.18
CA LEU A 19 -18.05 -1.80 -10.47
C LEU A 19 -19.50 -1.52 -10.93
N GLY A 20 -20.51 -2.02 -10.23
CA GLY A 20 -21.91 -2.00 -10.67
C GLY A 20 -22.65 -0.65 -10.63
N CYS A 21 -22.06 0.44 -10.09
CA CYS A 21 -22.82 1.67 -9.86
C CYS A 21 -22.06 2.99 -10.06
N CYS A 22 -20.76 2.95 -10.38
CA CYS A 22 -19.94 4.16 -10.47
C CYS A 22 -19.75 4.57 -11.94
N THR A 23 -20.20 5.77 -12.29
CA THR A 23 -20.00 6.38 -13.63
C THR A 23 -18.57 6.89 -13.87
N GLY A 24 -17.57 6.36 -13.16
CA GLY A 24 -16.18 6.82 -13.18
C GLY A 24 -15.17 5.71 -12.89
N LYS A 25 -13.87 6.02 -13.01
CA LYS A 25 -12.78 5.07 -12.73
C LYS A 25 -12.78 4.62 -11.27
N VAL A 26 -12.49 3.35 -11.03
CA VAL A 26 -12.21 2.82 -9.70
C VAL A 26 -10.85 3.28 -9.23
N ARG A 27 -10.82 4.00 -8.10
CA ARG A 27 -9.59 4.52 -7.50
C ARG A 27 -9.06 3.54 -6.47
N ILE A 28 -7.88 2.99 -6.73
CA ILE A 28 -7.25 1.95 -5.91
C ILE A 28 -6.07 2.56 -5.14
N LEU A 29 -6.17 2.58 -3.82
CA LEU A 29 -5.12 3.02 -2.90
C LEU A 29 -4.30 1.81 -2.43
N CYS A 30 -3.04 1.71 -2.85
CA CYS A 30 -2.13 0.66 -2.38
C CYS A 30 -1.36 1.16 -1.14
N ILE A 31 -1.57 0.50 0.00
CA ILE A 31 -0.96 0.83 1.29
C ILE A 31 0.05 -0.25 1.66
N GLY A 32 1.26 0.14 2.06
CA GLY A 32 2.20 -0.85 2.57
C GLY A 32 3.57 -0.33 2.95
N ASP A 33 4.56 -1.22 2.88
CA ASP A 33 5.95 -0.92 3.19
C ASP A 33 6.83 -0.96 1.91
N SER A 34 8.12 -1.23 2.09
CA SER A 34 9.09 -1.52 1.03
C SER A 34 8.60 -2.46 -0.09
N ILE A 35 7.72 -3.42 0.22
CA ILE A 35 7.17 -4.38 -0.73
C ILE A 35 6.16 -3.69 -1.66
N THR A 36 5.32 -2.82 -1.12
CA THR A 36 4.39 -2.00 -1.91
C THR A 36 5.15 -0.90 -2.67
N ALA A 37 6.15 -0.26 -2.05
CA ALA A 37 6.97 0.76 -2.72
C ALA A 37 7.77 0.18 -3.90
N GLY A 38 8.36 -1.00 -3.75
CA GLY A 38 9.01 -1.73 -4.84
C GLY A 38 10.44 -1.26 -5.16
N GLY A 39 11.43 -2.00 -4.63
CA GLY A 39 12.85 -1.87 -4.97
C GLY A 39 13.66 -1.05 -3.97
N THR A 40 14.90 -1.45 -3.71
CA THR A 40 15.76 -0.73 -2.77
C THR A 40 16.10 0.67 -3.30
N PRO A 41 16.26 1.67 -2.41
CA PRO A 41 16.82 2.97 -2.79
C PRO A 41 18.16 2.89 -3.56
N PHE A 42 18.85 1.74 -3.47
CA PHE A 42 20.19 1.49 -4.01
C PHE A 42 20.23 0.67 -5.30
N SER A 43 19.07 0.27 -5.87
CA SER A 43 19.04 -0.45 -7.14
C SER A 43 18.42 0.41 -8.23
N ASN A 44 19.12 0.51 -9.37
CA ASN A 44 18.61 1.14 -10.59
C ASN A 44 17.43 0.38 -11.22
N VAL A 45 16.88 -0.61 -10.50
CA VAL A 45 15.73 -1.41 -10.89
C VAL A 45 14.54 -1.00 -10.03
N ARG A 46 14.11 0.27 -10.18
CA ARG A 46 12.79 0.70 -9.71
C ARG A 46 11.74 -0.02 -10.56
N GLY A 47 10.76 -0.66 -9.92
CA GLY A 47 9.63 -1.28 -10.65
C GLY A 47 9.40 -2.78 -10.45
N ARG A 48 9.62 -3.32 -9.24
CA ARG A 48 9.20 -4.70 -8.91
C ARG A 48 8.22 -4.81 -7.74
N SER A 49 7.44 -3.77 -7.48
CA SER A 49 6.25 -3.94 -6.65
C SER A 49 5.24 -4.85 -7.38
N TYR A 50 4.40 -5.55 -6.63
CA TYR A 50 3.25 -6.27 -7.19
C TYR A 50 2.31 -5.33 -7.98
N ARG A 51 2.40 -4.01 -7.76
CA ARG A 51 1.63 -2.99 -8.48
C ARG A 51 1.83 -3.06 -10.01
N VAL A 52 3.02 -3.42 -10.50
CA VAL A 52 3.30 -3.51 -11.95
C VAL A 52 2.54 -4.64 -12.63
N PRO A 53 2.66 -5.92 -12.20
CA PRO A 53 1.85 -6.99 -12.78
C PRO A 53 0.35 -6.79 -12.49
N LEU A 54 -0.04 -6.29 -11.32
CA LEU A 54 -1.44 -5.98 -11.02
C LEU A 54 -2.02 -4.95 -12.00
N ARG A 55 -1.29 -3.89 -12.33
CA ARG A 55 -1.70 -2.90 -13.33
C ARG A 55 -1.98 -3.56 -14.68
N LYS A 56 -1.06 -4.40 -15.15
CA LYS A 56 -1.20 -5.09 -16.44
C LYS A 56 -2.44 -5.98 -16.46
N ASP A 57 -2.68 -6.70 -15.38
CA ASP A 57 -3.86 -7.55 -15.24
C ASP A 57 -5.17 -6.74 -15.19
N LEU A 58 -5.17 -5.60 -14.48
CA LEU A 58 -6.33 -4.70 -14.43
C LEU A 58 -6.59 -4.04 -15.78
N GLU A 59 -5.57 -3.54 -16.47
CA GLU A 59 -5.71 -2.95 -17.81
C GLU A 59 -6.23 -3.97 -18.83
N ALA A 60 -5.78 -5.22 -18.74
CA ALA A 60 -6.28 -6.29 -19.61
C ALA A 60 -7.75 -6.68 -19.34
N ARG A 61 -8.28 -6.38 -18.15
CA ARG A 61 -9.62 -6.82 -17.71
C ARG A 61 -10.65 -5.69 -17.68
N ILE A 62 -10.23 -4.50 -17.28
CA ILE A 62 -11.07 -3.31 -17.10
C ILE A 62 -10.34 -2.07 -17.66
N PRO A 63 -10.01 -2.07 -18.97
CA PRO A 63 -9.16 -1.06 -19.60
C PRO A 63 -9.68 0.36 -19.38
N GLY A 64 -8.83 1.25 -18.91
CA GLY A 64 -9.18 2.65 -18.62
C GLY A 64 -10.21 2.87 -17.50
N GLN A 65 -10.69 1.82 -16.81
CA GLN A 65 -11.72 1.93 -15.76
C GLN A 65 -11.13 1.96 -14.33
N PHE A 66 -9.82 2.06 -14.19
CA PHE A 66 -9.18 2.16 -12.88
C PHE A 66 -8.04 3.17 -12.89
N GLU A 67 -7.67 3.63 -11.70
CA GLU A 67 -6.44 4.39 -11.47
C GLU A 67 -5.87 4.07 -10.10
N PHE A 68 -4.53 4.06 -9.98
CA PHE A 68 -3.88 3.99 -8.68
C PHE A 68 -3.74 5.40 -8.08
N VAL A 69 -4.10 5.54 -6.82
CA VAL A 69 -4.03 6.80 -6.06
C VAL A 69 -3.08 6.67 -4.87
N GLY A 70 -2.47 7.77 -4.47
CA GLY A 70 -1.46 7.79 -3.41
C GLY A 70 -0.65 9.08 -3.40
N ASN A 71 0.20 9.23 -2.39
CA ASN A 71 1.08 10.38 -2.23
C ASN A 71 2.46 10.20 -2.90
N ALA A 72 2.80 8.97 -3.29
CA ALA A 72 4.12 8.63 -3.81
C ALA A 72 4.10 8.01 -5.22
N CYS A 73 5.19 8.31 -5.93
CA CYS A 73 5.67 8.00 -7.27
C CYS A 73 6.54 6.78 -7.61
N ASP A 74 6.21 5.92 -8.59
CA ASP A 74 7.31 5.25 -9.32
C ASP A 74 7.99 6.26 -10.27
N GLY A 75 9.31 6.40 -10.17
CA GLY A 75 10.11 7.18 -11.13
C GLY A 75 10.29 8.67 -10.84
N CYS A 76 9.84 9.14 -9.68
CA CYS A 76 10.15 10.48 -9.18
C CYS A 76 11.67 10.63 -8.98
N LYS A 77 12.34 11.31 -9.93
CA LYS A 77 13.79 11.61 -9.92
C LYS A 77 14.06 12.73 -8.93
N THR A 78 14.84 12.47 -7.89
CA THR A 78 15.43 13.51 -7.07
C THR A 78 16.68 14.05 -7.76
N ASP A 79 16.50 14.92 -8.75
CA ASP A 79 17.57 15.85 -9.13
C ASP A 79 17.55 17.00 -8.11
N LEU A 80 18.25 16.79 -6.99
CA LEU A 80 18.30 17.74 -5.87
C LEU A 80 19.01 19.06 -6.22
N SER A 81 19.66 19.16 -7.37
CA SER A 81 20.28 20.41 -7.83
C SER A 81 19.24 21.46 -8.29
N LYS A 82 17.97 21.05 -8.43
CA LYS A 82 16.84 21.91 -8.83
C LYS A 82 15.71 21.92 -7.81
N ALA A 83 15.97 21.49 -6.57
CA ALA A 83 15.00 21.31 -5.49
C ALA A 83 14.44 22.64 -4.90
N THR A 84 14.30 23.68 -5.70
CA THR A 84 13.60 24.90 -5.32
C THR A 84 12.17 24.95 -5.80
N GLU A 85 11.72 24.08 -6.71
CA GLU A 85 10.32 24.06 -7.09
C GLU A 85 9.89 22.70 -7.64
N GLN A 86 8.89 22.10 -6.97
CA GLN A 86 7.88 21.23 -7.58
C GLN A 86 8.26 19.75 -7.88
N ARG A 87 7.29 18.87 -7.61
CA ARG A 87 7.08 17.50 -8.18
C ARG A 87 7.55 16.27 -7.38
N CYS A 88 7.00 16.12 -6.19
CA CYS A 88 6.24 14.92 -5.78
C CYS A 88 4.95 15.27 -5.00
N ASN A 89 4.62 16.57 -4.91
CA ASN A 89 3.40 17.03 -4.26
C ASN A 89 2.24 16.87 -5.25
N TYR A 90 1.38 15.89 -4.97
CA TYR A 90 0.10 15.60 -5.62
C TYR A 90 0.19 15.24 -7.12
N GLY A 91 0.04 13.95 -7.42
CA GLY A 91 -0.19 13.49 -8.79
C GLY A 91 1.06 13.57 -9.63
N CYS A 92 1.92 12.57 -9.49
CA CYS A 92 2.99 12.41 -10.45
C CYS A 92 2.40 11.92 -11.77
N LYS A 93 2.42 12.79 -12.77
CA LYS A 93 2.11 12.47 -14.16
C LYS A 93 3.24 11.67 -14.80
N SER A 94 3.73 10.60 -14.16
CA SER A 94 4.45 9.60 -14.93
C SER A 94 3.40 8.84 -15.75
N GLU A 95 3.73 8.47 -16.99
CA GLU A 95 2.84 7.77 -17.94
C GLU A 95 2.36 6.40 -17.41
N HIS A 96 2.76 6.05 -16.20
CA HIS A 96 2.36 4.90 -15.44
C HIS A 96 1.76 5.41 -14.14
N ASP A 97 0.44 5.64 -14.10
CA ASP A 97 -0.35 5.85 -12.87
C ASP A 97 0.03 4.76 -11.87
N SER A 98 0.99 5.07 -11.03
CA SER A 98 1.71 4.15 -10.16
C SER A 98 1.58 4.58 -8.73
N ASN A 99 0.66 5.50 -8.42
CA ASN A 99 0.62 6.15 -7.12
C ASN A 99 0.38 5.13 -5.99
N PHE A 100 1.04 5.34 -4.86
CA PHE A 100 0.91 4.47 -3.68
C PHE A 100 1.06 5.27 -2.38
N LEU A 101 0.71 4.63 -1.26
CA LEU A 101 0.93 5.12 0.10
C LEU A 101 1.77 4.09 0.86
N ALA A 102 3.09 4.13 0.65
CA ALA A 102 3.99 3.14 1.21
C ALA A 102 5.30 3.75 1.67
N PHE A 103 5.81 3.26 2.78
CA PHE A 103 7.00 3.79 3.43
C PHE A 103 7.98 2.67 3.77
N TRP A 104 9.23 2.82 3.37
CA TRP A 104 10.22 1.78 3.56
C TRP A 104 10.50 1.52 5.04
N GLY A 105 10.44 0.25 5.45
CA GLY A 105 10.77 -0.16 6.83
C GLY A 105 9.68 0.13 7.86
N TRP A 106 8.56 0.74 7.45
CA TRP A 106 7.47 1.08 8.37
C TRP A 106 6.68 -0.14 8.82
N THR A 107 6.36 -0.15 10.11
CA THR A 107 5.40 -1.04 10.77
C THR A 107 3.96 -0.57 10.55
N SER A 108 2.96 -1.41 10.85
CA SER A 108 1.55 -0.97 10.86
C SER A 108 1.29 0.14 11.88
N LYS A 109 2.00 0.11 13.01
CA LYS A 109 1.93 1.18 14.01
C LYS A 109 2.48 2.51 13.48
N GLU A 110 3.65 2.49 12.84
CA GLU A 110 4.22 3.72 12.26
C GLU A 110 3.37 4.26 11.12
N MET A 111 2.70 3.40 10.34
CA MET A 111 1.72 3.84 9.34
C MET A 111 0.58 4.66 9.98
N LEU A 112 0.12 4.27 11.17
CA LEU A 112 -0.92 4.99 11.92
C LEU A 112 -0.44 6.26 12.59
N GLU A 113 0.70 6.19 13.26
CA GLU A 113 1.12 7.22 14.23
C GLU A 113 2.18 8.15 13.65
N GLY A 114 2.80 7.77 12.54
CA GLY A 114 4.07 8.31 12.11
C GLY A 114 5.23 7.65 12.87
N ASN A 115 6.45 7.87 12.39
CA ASN A 115 7.65 7.36 13.08
C ASN A 115 8.35 8.44 13.93
N GLY A 116 7.71 9.61 14.10
CA GLY A 116 8.23 10.76 14.86
C GLY A 116 9.54 11.36 14.30
N LYS A 117 10.05 10.88 13.17
CA LYS A 117 11.27 11.40 12.55
C LYS A 117 10.87 12.47 11.55
N GLU A 118 10.98 13.73 11.97
CA GLU A 118 11.18 14.82 11.02
C GLU A 118 12.54 14.60 10.36
N PHE A 119 12.54 13.95 9.19
CA PHE A 119 13.57 14.06 8.17
C PHE A 119 15.04 13.89 8.61
N SER A 120 15.66 12.73 8.34
CA SER A 120 17.07 12.72 7.96
C SER A 120 17.44 11.40 7.27
N ARG A 121 17.33 11.41 5.94
CA ARG A 121 18.21 10.60 5.09
C ARG A 121 18.96 11.58 4.20
N THR A 122 20.28 11.62 4.35
CA THR A 122 21.21 12.46 3.57
C THR A 122 21.46 11.94 2.16
N ASP A 123 20.79 10.85 1.73
CA ASP A 123 20.97 10.20 0.44
C ASP A 123 20.00 10.68 -0.66
N GLY A 124 19.19 11.70 -0.36
CA GLY A 124 18.29 12.29 -1.34
C GLY A 124 17.12 11.41 -1.77
N LEU A 125 16.84 10.32 -1.03
CA LEU A 125 15.57 9.59 -1.07
C LEU A 125 14.67 10.06 0.07
N ALA A 126 14.47 11.37 0.10
CA ALA A 126 13.57 12.05 1.01
C ALA A 126 12.11 11.65 0.67
N ASP A 127 11.71 10.46 1.09
CA ASP A 127 10.29 10.19 1.32
C ASP A 127 9.86 11.21 2.36
N ALA A 128 8.98 12.14 1.99
CA ALA A 128 8.36 13.08 2.92
C ALA A 128 7.52 12.28 3.93
N VAL A 129 8.20 11.79 4.95
CA VAL A 129 7.66 11.01 6.05
C VAL A 129 6.88 11.98 6.94
N PRO A 130 5.55 11.83 7.05
CA PRO A 130 4.78 12.68 7.94
C PRO A 130 5.06 12.28 9.40
N PRO A 131 5.25 13.25 10.31
CA PRO A 131 5.36 12.97 11.74
C PRO A 131 4.06 12.41 12.34
N HIS A 132 2.94 12.44 11.61
CA HIS A 132 1.60 12.13 12.10
C HIS A 132 0.89 10.98 11.36
N GLY A 133 1.64 10.10 10.68
CA GLY A 133 1.08 8.92 10.03
C GLY A 133 0.30 9.20 8.74
N MET A 134 -0.52 8.24 8.33
CA MET A 134 -1.20 8.22 7.03
C MET A 134 -2.40 9.16 6.89
N GLN A 135 -2.95 9.67 8.00
CA GLN A 135 -4.23 10.37 8.08
C GLN A 135 -4.25 11.61 7.17
N GLN A 136 -3.21 12.44 7.26
CA GLN A 136 -3.09 13.65 6.44
C GLN A 136 -3.03 13.41 4.93
N TRP A 137 -2.65 12.20 4.51
CA TRP A 137 -2.62 11.80 3.10
C TRP A 137 -3.98 11.26 2.69
N VAL A 138 -4.54 10.35 3.48
CA VAL A 138 -5.86 9.76 3.24
C VAL A 138 -6.95 10.83 3.12
N GLU A 139 -6.91 11.87 3.95
CA GLU A 139 -7.89 12.97 3.90
C GLU A 139 -7.96 13.66 2.53
N LYS A 140 -6.86 13.68 1.78
CA LYS A 140 -6.74 14.37 0.49
C LYS A 140 -6.92 13.45 -0.71
N LEU A 141 -7.07 12.16 -0.49
CA LEU A 141 -7.25 11.17 -1.54
C LEU A 141 -8.72 10.81 -1.66
N ASP A 142 -9.16 10.59 -2.89
CA ASP A 142 -10.36 9.83 -3.15
C ASP A 142 -9.95 8.40 -3.55
N PHE A 143 -10.58 7.42 -2.95
CA PHE A 143 -10.34 6.00 -3.22
C PHE A 143 -11.61 5.21 -3.00
N ASP A 144 -11.83 4.21 -3.83
CA ASP A 144 -12.97 3.30 -3.75
C ASP A 144 -12.53 1.93 -3.17
N VAL A 145 -11.27 1.57 -3.42
CA VAL A 145 -10.64 0.34 -2.95
C VAL A 145 -9.33 0.67 -2.24
N ALA A 146 -9.08 0.04 -1.09
CA ALA A 146 -7.79 0.08 -0.41
C ALA A 146 -7.19 -1.33 -0.35
N LEU A 147 -5.98 -1.48 -0.88
CA LEU A 147 -5.21 -2.72 -0.82
C LEU A 147 -4.10 -2.57 0.23
N ILE A 148 -4.19 -3.31 1.33
CA ILE A 148 -3.26 -3.21 2.46
C ILE A 148 -2.32 -4.41 2.45
N HIS A 149 -1.01 -4.14 2.41
CA HIS A 149 0.06 -5.13 2.60
C HIS A 149 1.06 -4.61 3.64
N LEU A 150 0.83 -4.93 4.91
CA LEU A 150 1.61 -4.49 6.08
C LEU A 150 1.83 -5.64 7.07
N GLY A 151 2.85 -5.51 7.91
CA GLY A 151 3.18 -6.49 8.97
C GLY A 151 4.57 -7.13 8.82
N THR A 152 5.26 -6.93 7.70
CA THR A 152 6.59 -7.53 7.49
C THR A 152 7.62 -6.93 8.46
N ASN A 153 7.65 -5.60 8.58
CA ASN A 153 8.56 -4.91 9.50
C ASN A 153 8.15 -5.12 10.96
N ASP A 154 6.84 -5.21 11.25
CA ASP A 154 6.33 -5.54 12.58
C ASP A 154 6.87 -6.88 13.09
N ILE A 155 6.83 -7.91 12.24
CA ILE A 155 7.43 -9.22 12.54
C ILE A 155 8.94 -9.07 12.80
N GLY A 156 9.62 -8.25 12.00
CA GLY A 156 11.04 -7.92 12.17
C GLY A 156 11.34 -7.22 13.49
N HIS A 157 10.40 -6.40 13.99
CA HIS A 157 10.48 -5.69 15.26
C HIS A 157 9.94 -6.49 16.46
N GLY A 158 9.44 -7.70 16.22
CA GLY A 158 8.95 -8.58 17.28
C GLY A 158 7.53 -8.28 17.76
N THR A 159 6.76 -7.48 17.04
CA THR A 159 5.35 -7.21 17.34
C THR A 159 4.53 -8.50 17.22
N SER A 160 3.57 -8.69 18.14
CA SER A 160 2.66 -9.84 18.11
C SER A 160 1.64 -9.72 16.96
N LYS A 161 1.15 -10.85 16.45
CA LYS A 161 0.14 -10.87 15.37
C LYS A 161 -1.15 -10.16 15.77
N GLU A 162 -1.51 -10.21 17.05
CA GLU A 162 -2.67 -9.54 17.62
C GLU A 162 -2.52 -8.01 17.54
N ASN A 163 -1.35 -7.49 17.92
CA ASN A 163 -1.07 -6.05 17.86
C ASN A 163 -0.97 -5.57 16.40
N ILE A 164 -0.34 -6.35 15.53
CA ILE A 164 -0.29 -6.05 14.08
C ILE A 164 -1.70 -5.94 13.51
N PHE A 165 -2.56 -6.91 13.80
CA PHE A 165 -3.94 -6.89 13.32
C PHE A 165 -4.76 -5.75 13.95
N ALA A 166 -4.56 -5.46 15.24
CA ALA A 166 -5.21 -4.33 15.90
C ALA A 166 -4.84 -3.00 15.24
N ASP A 167 -3.58 -2.81 14.85
CA ASP A 167 -3.15 -1.62 14.13
C ASP A 167 -3.70 -1.59 12.70
N ILE A 168 -3.69 -2.72 11.98
CA ILE A 168 -4.37 -2.82 10.67
C ILE A 168 -5.86 -2.49 10.77
N SER A 169 -6.52 -2.91 11.86
CA SER A 169 -7.94 -2.61 12.09
C SER A 169 -8.18 -1.10 12.25
N LYS A 170 -7.32 -0.40 13.00
CA LYS A 170 -7.36 1.06 13.10
C LYS A 170 -7.05 1.75 11.77
N ILE A 171 -6.18 1.17 10.92
CA ILE A 171 -5.94 1.68 9.56
C ILE A 171 -7.24 1.62 8.76
N VAL A 172 -7.98 0.51 8.85
CA VAL A 172 -9.29 0.37 8.22
C VAL A 172 -10.28 1.41 8.75
N ASP A 173 -10.29 1.69 10.06
CA ASP A 173 -11.13 2.74 10.64
C ASP A 173 -10.80 4.13 10.07
N VAL A 174 -9.50 4.46 9.90
CA VAL A 174 -9.07 5.70 9.25
C VAL A 174 -9.58 5.79 7.82
N LEU A 175 -9.49 4.71 7.04
CA LEU A 175 -9.96 4.67 5.66
C LEU A 175 -11.48 4.82 5.58
N ARG A 176 -12.23 4.16 6.46
CA ARG A 176 -13.70 4.23 6.51
C ARG A 176 -14.21 5.57 7.00
N LYS A 177 -13.48 6.23 7.90
CA LYS A 177 -13.79 7.61 8.29
C LYS A 177 -13.75 8.54 7.08
N ARG A 178 -12.83 8.31 6.13
CA ARG A 178 -12.72 9.10 4.88
C ARG A 178 -13.72 8.66 3.80
N ASN A 179 -13.90 7.36 3.62
CA ASN A 179 -14.87 6.79 2.70
C ASN A 179 -15.58 5.61 3.39
N PRO A 180 -16.78 5.80 3.97
CA PRO A 180 -17.53 4.74 4.63
C PRO A 180 -17.88 3.55 3.72
N LYS A 181 -17.78 3.71 2.40
CA LYS A 181 -18.05 2.68 1.39
C LYS A 181 -16.78 2.03 0.83
N VAL A 182 -15.60 2.35 1.37
CA VAL A 182 -14.34 1.77 0.87
C VAL A 182 -14.38 0.25 0.93
N SER A 183 -14.01 -0.39 -0.16
CA SER A 183 -13.72 -1.83 -0.17
C SER A 183 -12.27 -2.06 0.25
N VAL A 184 -12.07 -2.78 1.34
CA VAL A 184 -10.72 -3.08 1.85
C VAL A 184 -10.33 -4.50 1.45
N VAL A 185 -9.16 -4.62 0.84
CA VAL A 185 -8.50 -5.89 0.58
C VAL A 185 -7.27 -5.98 1.46
N LEU A 186 -7.30 -6.91 2.40
CA LEU A 186 -6.15 -7.22 3.25
C LEU A 186 -5.34 -8.36 2.64
N ALA A 187 -4.12 -8.07 2.19
CA ALA A 187 -3.26 -9.06 1.59
C ALA A 187 -2.52 -9.89 2.65
N LYS A 188 -2.42 -11.20 2.42
CA LYS A 188 -1.45 -12.04 3.13
C LYS A 188 -0.03 -11.59 2.83
N LEU A 189 0.83 -11.66 3.83
CA LEU A 189 2.24 -11.38 3.68
C LEU A 189 2.94 -12.46 2.84
N ILE A 190 3.86 -12.00 2.01
CA ILE A 190 4.85 -12.86 1.36
C ILE A 190 5.77 -13.51 2.40
N THR A 191 6.18 -14.76 2.16
CA THR A 191 7.06 -15.47 3.08
C THR A 191 8.52 -15.01 2.91
N PHE A 192 9.24 -14.93 4.02
CA PHE A 192 10.68 -14.68 4.02
C PHE A 192 11.39 -15.54 5.07
N ARG A 193 12.64 -15.92 4.80
CA ARG A 193 13.35 -17.00 5.52
C ARG A 193 13.44 -16.79 7.04
N ARG A 194 13.74 -15.57 7.49
CA ARG A 194 13.95 -15.25 8.92
C ARG A 194 12.66 -15.11 9.74
N GLY A 195 11.50 -15.04 9.10
CA GLY A 195 10.22 -14.80 9.76
C GLY A 195 9.13 -15.80 9.40
N HIS A 196 9.46 -16.92 8.74
CA HIS A 196 8.49 -17.81 8.11
C HIS A 196 7.34 -18.24 9.03
N SER A 197 7.63 -18.75 10.22
CA SER A 197 6.60 -19.19 11.17
C SER A 197 5.71 -18.04 11.65
N LYS A 198 6.30 -16.86 11.90
CA LYS A 198 5.55 -15.65 12.28
C LYS A 198 4.68 -15.13 11.15
N VAL A 199 5.17 -15.18 9.91
CA VAL A 199 4.39 -14.84 8.71
C VAL A 199 3.22 -15.79 8.53
N VAL A 200 3.44 -17.10 8.66
CA VAL A 200 2.36 -18.10 8.58
C VAL A 200 1.31 -17.84 9.67
N ALA A 201 1.74 -17.61 10.90
CA ALA A 201 0.84 -17.32 12.01
C ALA A 201 0.02 -16.03 11.79
N LEU A 202 0.65 -14.96 11.29
CA LEU A 202 -0.06 -13.72 10.96
C LEU A 202 -1.02 -13.93 9.78
N ASN A 203 -0.64 -14.64 8.74
CA ASN A 203 -1.50 -14.92 7.59
C ASN A 203 -2.75 -15.72 7.99
N GLN A 204 -2.60 -16.72 8.86
CA GLN A 204 -3.73 -17.47 9.42
C GLN A 204 -4.63 -16.56 10.27
N TYR A 205 -4.04 -15.70 11.09
CA TYR A 205 -4.78 -14.76 11.93
C TYR A 205 -5.55 -13.73 11.10
N ILE A 206 -4.97 -13.23 10.01
CA ILE A 206 -5.64 -12.35 9.04
C ILE A 206 -6.86 -13.06 8.44
N GLU A 207 -6.74 -14.33 8.02
CA GLU A 207 -7.89 -15.08 7.49
C GLU A 207 -9.01 -15.23 8.51
N GLU A 208 -8.64 -15.54 9.76
CA GLU A 208 -9.61 -15.72 10.84
C GLU A 208 -10.31 -14.40 11.20
N LYS A 209 -9.56 -13.29 11.25
CA LYS A 209 -10.06 -12.02 11.80
C LYS A 209 -10.53 -11.01 10.76
N ALA A 210 -10.12 -11.09 9.50
CA ALA A 210 -10.56 -10.15 8.46
C ALA A 210 -12.10 -9.98 8.39
N PRO A 211 -12.93 -11.03 8.55
CA PRO A 211 -14.38 -10.86 8.59
C PRO A 211 -14.88 -9.92 9.70
N SER A 212 -14.19 -9.84 10.84
CA SER A 212 -14.60 -8.99 11.98
C SER A 212 -14.38 -7.50 11.71
N ILE A 213 -13.62 -7.15 10.67
CA ILE A 213 -13.40 -5.76 10.22
C ILE A 213 -13.97 -5.54 8.83
N SER A 214 -14.87 -6.41 8.34
CA SER A 214 -15.47 -6.28 7.01
C SER A 214 -16.76 -5.44 6.99
N THR A 215 -17.31 -5.10 8.16
CA THR A 215 -18.56 -4.34 8.33
C THR A 215 -18.33 -2.84 8.32
#